data_AF-A0A6G3WTI5-F1
#
_entry.id   AF-A0A6G3WTI5-F1
#
_cell.length_a   1.000
_cell.length_b   1.000
_cell.length_c   1.000
_cell.angle_alpha   90.00
_cell.angle_beta   90.00
_cell.angle_gamma   90.00
#
_symmetry.space_group_name_H-M   'P 1'
#
loop_
_entity.id
_entity.type
_entity.pdbx_description
1 polymer ?
#
loop_
_entity_poly.entity_id
_entity_poly.type
_entity_poly.pdbx_seq_one_letter_code
_entity_poly.pdbx_strand_id
1 'polypeptide(L)'
;MSDTPMAAPSPVPASAARAKPNRRGLPVAARLVVAATLAAASAAAFLLLFIEGSFDFAFERRLTVFGTMAVVAFAQAVATVVFQTITHNRLLTPSIMGFDAVYILMQTLLVSVFGGSVLAATDGLPKLITQTLLMVAFTMLLFGWLFSGRRGSLHVLL
;
A
#
# COMPACT_ATOMS: atom_id res chain seq x y z
N MET A 1 6.97 -74.89 -21.92
CA MET A 1 8.08 -74.52 -21.02
C MET A 1 9.08 -73.75 -21.87
N SER A 2 8.91 -72.43 -21.91
CA SER A 2 9.75 -71.50 -22.68
C SER A 2 9.83 -70.21 -21.87
N ASP A 3 10.80 -70.17 -20.97
CA ASP A 3 11.11 -69.01 -20.13
C ASP A 3 11.73 -67.91 -21.00
N THR A 4 10.97 -66.85 -21.27
CA THR A 4 11.50 -65.59 -21.78
C THR A 4 12.13 -64.81 -20.61
N PRO A 5 13.41 -64.43 -20.67
CA PRO A 5 14.02 -63.66 -19.59
C PRO A 5 13.46 -62.24 -19.61
N MET A 6 12.85 -61.84 -18.50
CA MET A 6 12.35 -60.50 -18.23
C MET A 6 13.53 -59.51 -18.21
N ALA A 7 13.64 -58.69 -19.27
CA ALA A 7 14.66 -57.65 -19.37
C ALA A 7 14.55 -56.68 -18.18
N ALA A 8 15.66 -56.48 -17.47
CA ALA A 8 15.75 -55.58 -16.34
C ALA A 8 15.44 -54.12 -16.76
N PRO A 9 14.67 -53.36 -15.96
CA PRO A 9 14.42 -51.96 -16.25
C PRO A 9 15.74 -51.17 -16.15
N SER A 10 16.05 -50.41 -17.21
CA SER A 10 17.18 -49.48 -17.25
C SER A 10 17.11 -48.48 -16.08
N PRO A 11 18.23 -48.16 -15.41
CA PRO A 11 18.22 -47.19 -14.32
C PRO A 11 17.79 -45.83 -14.85
N VAL A 12 16.67 -45.32 -14.31
CA VAL A 12 16.23 -43.94 -14.51
C VAL A 12 17.40 -43.03 -14.11
N PRO A 13 17.92 -42.16 -14.98
CA PRO A 13 19.00 -41.27 -14.61
C PRO A 13 18.56 -40.44 -13.40
N ALA A 14 19.29 -40.62 -12.31
CA ALA A 14 19.05 -39.96 -11.04
C ALA A 14 18.92 -38.46 -11.27
N SER A 15 17.73 -37.95 -10.95
CA SER A 15 17.39 -36.57 -10.63
C SER A 15 18.53 -35.59 -10.89
N ALA A 16 18.50 -34.94 -12.07
CA ALA A 16 19.29 -33.76 -12.35
C ALA A 16 19.19 -32.85 -11.12
N ALA A 17 20.32 -32.72 -10.42
CA ALA A 17 20.44 -32.03 -9.16
C ALA A 17 19.74 -30.68 -9.29
N ARG A 18 18.55 -30.58 -8.68
CA ARG A 18 17.76 -29.36 -8.62
C ARG A 18 18.58 -28.38 -7.81
N ALA A 19 19.41 -27.59 -8.50
CA ALA A 19 20.23 -26.56 -7.92
C ALA A 19 19.31 -25.68 -7.08
N LYS A 20 19.40 -25.82 -5.74
CA LYS A 20 18.66 -24.97 -4.82
C LYS A 20 19.09 -23.54 -5.15
N PRO A 21 18.19 -22.65 -5.58
CA PRO A 21 18.58 -21.28 -5.80
C PRO A 21 19.02 -20.76 -4.43
N ASN A 22 20.32 -20.57 -4.27
CA ASN A 22 20.94 -20.01 -3.07
C ASN A 22 20.55 -18.53 -3.03
N ARG A 23 19.30 -18.25 -2.68
CA ARG A 23 18.80 -16.91 -2.42
C ARG A 23 19.39 -16.48 -1.08
N ARG A 24 20.70 -16.21 -1.05
CA ARG A 24 21.33 -15.40 -0.01
C ARG A 24 20.73 -14.01 -0.15
N GLY A 25 19.55 -13.84 0.42
CA GLY A 25 18.92 -12.54 0.52
C GLY A 25 19.87 -11.62 1.28
N LEU A 26 20.01 -10.38 0.80
CA LEU A 26 20.73 -9.35 1.55
C LEU A 26 20.24 -9.32 3.00
N PRO A 27 21.15 -9.19 3.99
CA PRO A 27 20.77 -9.07 5.39
C PRO A 27 19.80 -7.89 5.55
N VAL A 28 18.88 -7.98 6.51
CA VAL A 28 17.82 -6.98 6.72
C VAL A 28 18.39 -5.57 6.83
N ALA A 29 19.52 -5.42 7.53
CA ALA A 29 20.24 -4.15 7.63
C ALA A 29 20.67 -3.59 6.27
N ALA A 30 21.22 -4.41 5.37
CA ALA A 30 21.61 -3.96 4.04
C ALA A 30 20.41 -3.54 3.19
N ARG A 31 19.25 -4.22 3.32
CA ARG A 31 18.02 -3.80 2.64
C ARG A 31 17.51 -2.45 3.12
N LEU A 32 17.57 -2.20 4.44
CA LEU A 32 17.19 -0.92 5.03
C LEU A 32 18.13 0.21 4.59
N VAL A 33 19.43 -0.05 4.57
CA VAL A 33 20.43 0.93 4.10
C VAL A 33 20.17 1.28 2.64
N VAL A 34 19.98 0.28 1.76
CA VAL A 34 19.68 0.51 0.34
C VAL A 34 18.40 1.33 0.18
N ALA A 35 17.32 0.97 0.88
CA ALA A 35 16.06 1.71 0.85
C ALA A 35 16.22 3.16 1.34
N ALA A 36 16.95 3.38 2.44
CA ALA A 36 17.22 4.70 2.97
C ALA A 36 18.06 5.55 2.01
N THR A 37 19.09 4.97 1.39
CA THR A 37 19.92 5.67 0.38
C THR A 37 19.12 6.05 -0.85
N LEU A 38 18.25 5.17 -1.33
CA LEU A 38 17.36 5.45 -2.46
C LEU A 38 16.37 6.56 -2.12
N ALA A 39 15.78 6.53 -0.93
CA ALA A 39 14.86 7.57 -0.47
C ALA A 39 15.55 8.95 -0.31
N ALA A 40 16.77 8.96 0.21
CA ALA A 40 17.56 10.19 0.32
C ALA A 40 17.95 10.74 -1.06
N ALA A 41 18.36 9.87 -1.99
CA ALA A 41 18.69 10.26 -3.36
C ALA A 41 17.47 10.82 -4.11
N SER A 42 16.30 10.20 -3.96
CA SER A 42 15.06 10.71 -4.58
C SER A 42 14.58 12.02 -3.95
N ALA A 43 14.73 12.21 -2.64
CA ALA A 43 14.46 13.49 -1.99
C ALA A 43 15.40 14.60 -2.49
N ALA A 44 16.70 14.32 -2.60
CA ALA A 44 17.67 15.25 -3.17
C ALA A 44 17.37 15.58 -4.64
N ALA A 45 17.00 14.57 -5.44
CA ALA A 45 16.57 14.75 -6.82
C ALA A 45 15.32 15.64 -6.92
N PHE A 46 14.31 15.44 -6.05
CA PHE A 46 13.11 16.25 -6.00
C PHE A 46 13.39 17.72 -5.65
N LEU A 47 14.33 17.96 -4.71
CA LEU A 47 14.70 19.32 -4.31
C LEU A 47 15.54 20.03 -5.38
N LEU A 48 16.45 19.33 -6.06
CA LEU A 48 17.51 19.94 -6.88
C LEU A 48 17.29 19.88 -8.40
N LEU A 49 16.51 18.92 -8.94
CA LEU A 49 16.32 18.79 -10.39
C LEU A 49 15.28 19.79 -10.92
N PHE A 50 15.50 20.27 -12.14
CA PHE A 50 14.59 21.17 -12.88
C PHE A 50 14.18 22.43 -12.10
N ILE A 51 15.17 23.22 -11.65
CA ILE A 51 14.89 24.58 -11.14
C ILE A 51 14.89 25.53 -12.35
N GLU A 52 13.69 25.76 -12.89
CA GLU A 52 13.41 26.77 -13.90
C GLU A 52 12.72 27.95 -13.18
N GLY A 53 13.49 28.97 -12.75
CA GLY A 53 12.96 30.15 -12.05
C GLY A 53 13.82 30.66 -10.87
N SER A 54 13.23 31.49 -9.99
CA SER A 54 13.89 31.96 -8.77
C SER A 54 14.07 30.81 -7.77
N PHE A 55 15.34 30.53 -7.43
CA PHE A 55 15.71 29.43 -6.54
C PHE A 55 14.97 29.48 -5.19
N ASP A 56 14.79 30.67 -4.61
CA ASP A 56 14.16 30.84 -3.30
C ASP A 56 12.69 30.37 -3.28
N PHE A 57 11.88 30.84 -4.23
CA PHE A 57 10.46 30.52 -4.30
C PHE A 57 10.21 29.04 -4.66
N ALA A 58 11.00 28.50 -5.59
CA ALA A 58 10.90 27.10 -5.97
C ALA A 58 11.31 26.17 -4.82
N PHE A 59 12.34 26.54 -4.06
CA PHE A 59 12.86 25.75 -2.96
C PHE A 59 11.89 25.72 -1.76
N GLU A 60 11.36 26.87 -1.33
CA GLU A 60 10.39 26.95 -0.22
C GLU A 60 9.12 26.11 -0.49
N ARG A 61 8.60 26.20 -1.71
CA ARG A 61 7.40 25.44 -2.11
C ARG A 61 7.66 23.93 -2.14
N ARG A 62 8.81 23.51 -2.66
CA ARG A 62 9.20 22.09 -2.68
C ARG A 62 9.46 21.56 -1.28
N LEU A 63 10.05 22.36 -0.40
CA LEU A 63 10.27 21.98 1.00
C LEU A 63 8.95 21.79 1.73
N THR A 64 7.96 22.66 1.47
CA THR A 64 6.61 22.52 2.02
C THR A 64 5.94 21.22 1.54
N VAL A 65 6.01 20.93 0.24
CA VAL A 65 5.46 19.67 -0.33
C VAL A 65 6.18 18.44 0.22
N PHE A 66 7.51 18.49 0.35
CA PHE A 66 8.28 17.40 0.94
C PHE A 66 7.91 17.18 2.41
N GLY A 67 7.74 18.27 3.17
CA GLY A 67 7.29 18.22 4.56
C GLY A 67 5.92 17.57 4.71
N THR A 68 4.95 17.94 3.87
CA THR A 68 3.62 17.30 3.90
C THR A 68 3.68 15.82 3.51
N MET A 69 4.45 15.46 2.48
CA MET A 69 4.67 14.06 2.10
C MET A 69 5.30 13.25 3.23
N ALA A 70 6.29 13.80 3.94
CA ALA A 70 6.96 13.12 5.05
C ALA A 70 5.98 12.84 6.21
N VAL A 71 5.15 13.82 6.56
CA VAL A 71 4.12 13.66 7.61
C VAL A 71 3.09 12.59 7.22
N VAL A 72 2.59 12.63 5.98
CA VAL A 72 1.63 11.65 5.47
C VAL A 72 2.23 10.25 5.41
N ALA A 73 3.47 10.11 4.94
CA ALA A 73 4.18 8.83 4.88
C ALA A 73 4.39 8.23 6.29
N PHE A 74 4.77 9.05 7.26
CA PHE A 74 4.92 8.62 8.65
C PHE A 74 3.58 8.15 9.24
N ALA A 75 2.52 8.93 9.06
CA ALA A 75 1.18 8.55 9.51
C ALA A 75 0.72 7.22 8.88
N GLN A 76 0.94 7.03 7.58
CA GLN A 76 0.58 5.80 6.87
C GLN A 76 1.41 4.59 7.33
N ALA A 77 2.69 4.79 7.64
CA ALA A 77 3.55 3.75 8.19
C ALA A 77 3.06 3.29 9.57
N VAL A 78 2.73 4.23 10.46
CA VAL A 78 2.17 3.94 11.80
C VAL A 78 0.83 3.22 11.67
N ALA A 79 -0.07 3.70 10.79
CA ALA A 79 -1.35 3.05 10.53
C ALA A 79 -1.17 1.60 10.08
N THR A 80 -0.18 1.33 9.21
CA THR A 80 0.14 -0.02 8.74
C THR A 80 0.62 -0.92 9.88
N VAL A 81 1.53 -0.46 10.75
CA VAL A 81 2.05 -1.27 11.87
C VAL A 81 0.93 -1.57 12.88
N VAL A 82 0.13 -0.57 13.25
CA VAL A 82 -1.01 -0.75 14.16
C VAL A 82 -2.01 -1.74 13.57
N PHE A 83 -2.32 -1.60 12.29
CA PHE A 83 -3.27 -2.47 11.61
C PHE A 83 -2.78 -3.91 11.46
N GLN A 84 -1.51 -4.11 11.10
CA GLN A 84 -0.88 -5.44 11.09
C GLN A 84 -0.87 -6.08 12.47
N THR A 85 -0.72 -5.27 13.53
CA THR A 85 -0.78 -5.73 14.92
C THR A 85 -2.19 -6.18 15.31
N ILE A 86 -3.23 -5.41 14.96
CA ILE A 86 -4.62 -5.75 15.27
C ILE A 86 -5.08 -6.99 14.47
N THR A 87 -4.81 -7.01 13.16
CA THR A 87 -5.27 -8.08 12.26
C THR A 87 -4.44 -9.35 12.33
N HIS A 88 -3.28 -9.33 13.01
CA HIS A 88 -2.28 -10.41 12.99
C HIS A 88 -1.89 -10.83 11.57
N ASN A 89 -1.96 -9.92 10.59
CA ASN A 89 -1.69 -10.22 9.19
C ASN A 89 -0.78 -9.16 8.55
N ARG A 90 0.42 -9.58 8.16
CA ARG A 90 1.47 -8.71 7.61
C ARG A 90 1.27 -8.32 6.14
N LEU A 91 0.31 -8.94 5.44
CA LEU A 91 -0.02 -8.64 4.04
C LEU A 91 -1.13 -7.59 3.90
N LEU A 92 -1.85 -7.31 4.98
CA LEU A 92 -2.97 -6.40 4.99
C LEU A 92 -2.44 -5.00 5.26
N THR A 93 -2.42 -4.15 4.23
CA THR A 93 -2.22 -2.71 4.36
C THR A 93 -3.58 -2.00 4.36
N PRO A 94 -3.69 -0.83 5.01
CA PRO A 94 -4.94 -0.07 5.06
C PRO A 94 -5.51 0.26 3.66
N SER A 95 -4.67 0.47 2.63
CA SER A 95 -5.16 0.70 1.26
C SER A 95 -5.80 -0.54 0.64
N ILE A 96 -5.27 -1.75 0.91
CA ILE A 96 -5.83 -3.02 0.41
C ILE A 96 -7.18 -3.32 1.06
N MET A 97 -7.40 -2.91 2.31
CA MET A 97 -8.70 -3.05 2.98
C MET A 97 -9.79 -2.14 2.36
N GLY A 98 -9.41 -1.18 1.50
CA GLY A 98 -10.34 -0.33 0.76
C GLY A 98 -10.47 1.09 1.31
N PHE A 99 -9.66 1.50 2.28
CA PHE A 99 -9.72 2.87 2.82
C PHE A 99 -9.38 3.92 1.75
N ASP A 100 -8.45 3.60 0.84
CA ASP A 100 -8.11 4.43 -0.31
C ASP A 100 -9.23 4.46 -1.36
N ALA A 101 -9.93 3.35 -1.55
CA ALA A 101 -11.09 3.29 -2.44
C ALA A 101 -12.26 4.15 -1.93
N VAL A 102 -12.47 4.24 -0.61
CA VAL A 102 -13.47 5.15 -0.03
C VAL A 102 -13.09 6.61 -0.28
N TYR A 103 -11.80 6.96 -0.22
CA TYR A 103 -11.34 8.32 -0.54
C TYR A 103 -11.71 8.68 -1.97
N ILE A 104 -11.36 7.80 -2.92
CA ILE A 104 -11.63 8.01 -4.35
C ILE A 104 -13.14 8.09 -4.61
N LEU A 105 -13.93 7.17 -4.02
CA LEU A 105 -15.39 7.18 -4.14
C LEU A 105 -16.00 8.50 -3.64
N MET A 106 -15.58 8.94 -2.46
CA MET A 106 -16.08 10.18 -1.87
C MET A 106 -15.71 11.39 -2.74
N GLN A 107 -14.48 11.39 -3.28
CA GLN A 107 -14.00 12.44 -4.16
C GLN A 107 -14.81 12.50 -5.47
N THR A 108 -15.09 11.36 -6.08
CA THR A 108 -15.93 11.26 -7.28
C THR A 108 -17.37 11.69 -7.00
N LEU A 109 -17.95 11.28 -5.88
CA LEU A 109 -19.30 11.71 -5.47
C LEU A 109 -19.36 13.23 -5.25
N LEU A 110 -18.36 13.80 -4.56
CA LEU A 110 -18.29 15.25 -4.37
C LEU A 110 -18.23 15.99 -5.70
N VAL A 111 -17.34 15.58 -6.61
CA VAL A 111 -17.20 16.20 -7.93
C VAL A 111 -18.47 16.01 -8.76
N SER A 112 -19.10 14.84 -8.68
CA SER A 112 -20.29 14.53 -9.47
C SER A 112 -21.56 15.25 -9.00
N VAL A 113 -21.69 15.53 -7.70
CA VAL A 113 -22.87 16.21 -7.11
C VAL A 113 -22.68 17.72 -7.07
N PHE A 114 -21.51 18.19 -6.65
CA PHE A 114 -21.24 19.62 -6.42
C PHE A 114 -20.42 20.28 -7.53
N GLY A 115 -19.94 19.51 -8.51
CA GLY A 115 -19.05 19.98 -9.57
C GLY A 115 -17.59 20.12 -9.12
N GLY A 116 -16.70 20.36 -10.09
CA GLY A 116 -15.26 20.54 -9.84
C GLY A 116 -14.89 21.85 -9.11
N SER A 117 -15.81 22.80 -9.03
CA SER A 117 -15.58 24.11 -8.39
C SER A 117 -15.43 24.01 -6.87
N VAL A 118 -16.13 23.08 -6.21
CA VAL A 118 -16.01 22.87 -4.75
C VAL A 118 -14.63 22.35 -4.34
N LEU A 119 -13.98 21.57 -5.21
CA LEU A 119 -12.61 21.09 -4.97
C LEU A 119 -11.60 22.23 -4.99
N ALA A 120 -11.82 23.23 -5.85
CA ALA A 120 -10.92 24.36 -6.06
C ALA A 120 -11.20 25.54 -5.13
N ALA A 121 -12.45 25.71 -4.67
CA ALA A 121 -12.83 26.80 -3.78
C ALA A 121 -12.40 26.59 -2.32
N THR A 122 -11.99 25.36 -1.96
CA THR A 122 -11.68 24.98 -0.58
C THR A 122 -10.25 24.48 -0.49
N ASP A 123 -9.26 25.36 -0.61
CA ASP A 123 -7.86 24.97 -0.38
C ASP A 123 -7.48 25.13 1.09
N GLY A 124 -6.87 24.09 1.67
CA GLY A 124 -6.24 24.15 3.00
C GLY A 124 -6.66 23.08 4.00
N LEU A 125 -6.18 23.25 5.24
CA LEU A 125 -6.37 22.35 6.38
C LEU A 125 -7.86 22.05 6.71
N PRO A 126 -8.82 22.99 6.57
CA PRO A 126 -10.24 22.72 6.81
C PRO A 126 -10.85 21.69 5.86
N LYS A 127 -10.43 21.67 4.59
CA LYS A 127 -10.85 20.64 3.62
C LYS A 127 -10.36 19.28 4.04
N LEU A 128 -9.08 19.18 4.44
CA LEU A 128 -8.48 17.92 4.86
C LEU A 128 -9.21 17.32 6.07
N ILE A 129 -9.51 18.14 7.09
CA ILE A 129 -10.26 17.69 8.27
C ILE A 129 -11.68 17.27 7.87
N THR A 130 -12.40 18.12 7.14
CA THR A 130 -13.79 17.86 6.74
C THR A 130 -13.89 16.59 5.92
N GLN A 131 -13.01 16.43 4.93
CA GLN A 131 -12.96 15.26 4.05
C GLN A 131 -12.61 13.99 4.84
N THR A 132 -11.65 14.07 5.76
CA THR A 132 -11.28 12.93 6.62
C THR A 132 -12.45 12.50 7.50
N LEU A 133 -13.14 13.46 8.13
CA LEU A 133 -14.32 13.16 8.96
C LEU A 133 -15.47 12.56 8.14
N LEU A 134 -15.72 13.11 6.97
CA LEU A 134 -16.76 12.63 6.05
C LEU A 134 -16.48 11.19 5.61
N MET A 135 -15.22 10.88 5.29
CA MET A 135 -14.79 9.53 4.96
C MET A 135 -14.95 8.57 6.13
N VAL A 136 -14.52 8.95 7.34
CA VAL A 136 -14.64 8.10 8.54
C VAL A 136 -16.11 7.83 8.84
N ALA A 137 -16.96 8.87 8.82
CA ALA A 137 -18.39 8.74 9.06
C ALA A 137 -19.07 7.84 8.02
N PHE A 138 -18.78 8.06 6.73
CA PHE A 138 -19.33 7.24 5.65
C PHE A 138 -18.87 5.78 5.73
N THR A 139 -17.59 5.55 6.04
CA THR A 139 -17.02 4.21 6.21
C THR A 139 -17.65 3.49 7.40
N MET A 140 -17.85 4.18 8.52
CA MET A 140 -18.54 3.64 9.70
C MET A 140 -20.00 3.32 9.40
N LEU A 141 -20.70 4.18 8.64
CA LEU A 141 -22.08 3.93 8.21
C LEU A 141 -22.14 2.72 7.27
N LEU A 142 -21.28 2.66 6.26
CA LEU A 142 -21.23 1.58 5.28
C LEU A 142 -20.90 0.25 5.95
N PHE A 143 -19.83 0.17 6.74
CA PHE A 143 -19.49 -1.05 7.47
C PHE A 143 -20.51 -1.38 8.55
N GLY A 144 -21.03 -0.38 9.27
CA GLY A 144 -22.11 -0.56 10.24
C GLY A 144 -23.34 -1.17 9.59
N TRP A 145 -23.79 -0.65 8.45
CA TRP A 145 -24.92 -1.17 7.69
C TRP A 145 -24.62 -2.55 7.08
N LEU A 146 -23.43 -2.75 6.50
CA LEU A 146 -23.00 -4.03 5.90
C LEU A 146 -22.94 -5.16 6.93
N PHE A 147 -22.40 -4.90 8.12
CA PHE A 147 -22.29 -5.88 9.21
C PHE A 147 -23.57 -5.98 10.05
N SER A 148 -24.41 -4.95 10.09
CA SER A 148 -25.73 -4.99 10.73
C SER A 148 -26.74 -5.79 9.88
N GLY A 149 -26.65 -5.70 8.55
CA GLY A 149 -27.56 -6.40 7.63
C GLY A 149 -27.31 -7.90 7.43
N ARG A 150 -26.17 -8.46 7.89
CA ARG A 150 -25.79 -9.86 7.62
C ARG A 150 -25.34 -10.67 8.84
N ARG A 151 -25.99 -10.45 10.00
CA ARG A 151 -25.84 -11.28 11.20
C ARG A 151 -27.10 -12.11 11.51
N GLY A 152 -27.65 -12.75 10.49
CA GLY A 152 -28.57 -13.89 10.64
C GLY A 152 -27.90 -15.26 10.49
N SER A 153 -26.64 -15.34 10.06
CA SER A 153 -26.03 -16.66 9.76
C SER A 153 -24.50 -16.64 9.76
N LEU A 154 -23.88 -16.16 10.85
CA LEU A 154 -22.49 -16.55 11.16
C LEU A 154 -22.40 -18.03 11.59
N HIS A 155 -23.52 -18.68 11.87
CA HIS A 155 -23.62 -20.10 12.23
C HIS A 155 -23.74 -21.07 11.04
N VAL A 156 -23.72 -20.60 9.79
CA VAL A 156 -23.87 -21.48 8.59
C VAL A 156 -22.52 -21.72 7.88
N LEU A 157 -21.41 -21.22 8.44
CA LEU A 157 -20.04 -21.45 7.94
C LEU A 157 -19.16 -22.23 8.94
N LEU A 158 -19.78 -22.84 9.95
CA LEU A 158 -19.21 -23.92 10.77
C LEU A 158 -20.11 -25.14 10.66
#